data_AF-A0A1Y1IEN1-F1
#
_entry.id   AF-A0A1Y1IEN1-F1
#
_cell.length_a   1.000
_cell.length_b   1.000
_cell.length_c   1.000
_cell.angle_alpha   90.00
_cell.angle_beta   90.00
_cell.angle_gamma   90.00
#
_symmetry.space_group_name_H-M   'P 1'
#
loop_
_entity.id
_entity.type
_entity.pdbx_description
1 polymer ?
#
loop_
_entity_poly.entity_id
_entity_poly.type
_entity_poly.pdbx_seq_one_letter_code
_entity_poly.pdbx_strand_id
1 'polypeptide(L)'
;MLKSLRDYNNVAAVNSTMEVMQGKMYAPDLFQRLNTDVHIINVRNGIWQLKTGALDVHRPQYLCTFMTDVDYRGLDFPSPVPMEFLRDIFNSNEVLIRWMLRVFAYAINGLTCEEIIVFLVGGGGETATCL
;
A
#
# COMPACT_ATOMS: atom_id res chain seq x y z
N MET A 1 -12.57 31.06 -3.44
CA MET A 1 -13.14 29.99 -4.27
C MET A 1 -12.48 28.62 -4.03
N LEU A 2 -11.17 28.54 -3.72
CA LEU A 2 -10.46 27.26 -3.51
C LEU A 2 -10.57 26.62 -2.10
N LYS A 3 -11.20 27.28 -1.12
CA LYS A 3 -11.45 26.67 0.21
C LYS A 3 -12.66 25.72 0.22
N SER A 4 -13.69 25.96 -0.59
CA SER A 4 -14.93 25.16 -0.54
C SER A 4 -14.86 23.83 -1.30
N LEU A 5 -13.79 23.60 -2.09
CA LEU A 5 -13.52 22.32 -2.72
C LEU A 5 -12.79 21.34 -1.79
N ARG A 6 -12.17 21.82 -0.70
CA ARG A 6 -11.53 20.97 0.32
C ARG A 6 -12.57 20.34 1.26
N ASP A 7 -13.70 21.03 1.47
CA ASP A 7 -14.85 20.54 2.25
C ASP A 7 -15.78 19.62 1.45
N TYR A 8 -15.57 19.50 0.13
CA TYR A 8 -16.27 18.55 -0.74
C TYR A 8 -15.71 17.13 -0.64
N ASN A 9 -14.80 16.87 0.32
CA ASN A 9 -14.48 15.52 0.76
C ASN A 9 -15.53 15.03 1.75
N ASN A 10 -16.79 15.06 1.32
CA ASN A 10 -17.83 14.07 1.60
C ASN A 10 -17.99 13.56 3.04
N VAL A 11 -17.48 14.23 4.09
CA VAL A 11 -17.55 13.73 5.46
C VAL A 11 -19.01 13.64 5.90
N ALA A 12 -19.83 14.61 5.48
CA ALA A 12 -21.27 14.60 5.75
C ALA A 12 -22.01 13.47 5.01
N ALA A 13 -21.69 13.20 3.74
CA ALA A 13 -22.33 12.13 2.98
C ALA A 13 -21.83 10.75 3.40
N VAL A 14 -20.54 10.62 3.73
CA VAL A 14 -19.95 9.42 4.31
C VAL A 14 -20.58 9.16 5.68
N ASN A 15 -20.72 10.17 6.53
CA ASN A 15 -21.35 10.04 7.85
C ASN A 15 -22.83 9.67 7.76
N SER A 16 -23.60 10.31 6.87
CA SER A 16 -25.02 9.99 6.69
C SER A 16 -25.25 8.65 6.00
N THR A 17 -24.38 8.27 5.05
CA THR A 17 -24.35 6.90 4.50
C THR A 17 -23.98 5.89 5.58
N MET A 18 -23.07 6.26 6.50
CA MET A 18 -22.70 5.42 7.64
C MET A 18 -23.84 5.24 8.64
N GLU A 19 -24.57 6.31 8.96
CA GLU A 19 -25.72 6.29 9.87
C GLU A 19 -26.83 5.37 9.33
N VAL A 20 -27.06 5.40 8.01
CA VAL A 20 -28.00 4.50 7.32
C VAL A 20 -27.48 3.06 7.27
N MET A 21 -26.17 2.84 7.12
CA MET A 21 -25.55 1.51 7.19
C MET A 21 -25.63 0.90 8.60
N GLN A 22 -25.47 1.70 9.66
CA GLN A 22 -25.55 1.24 11.06
C GLN A 22 -26.89 0.56 11.37
N GLY A 23 -28.00 1.02 10.77
CA GLY A 23 -29.33 0.46 10.98
C GLY A 23 -29.60 -0.89 10.30
N LYS A 24 -28.74 -1.33 9.36
CA LYS A 24 -28.94 -2.59 8.59
C LYS A 24 -27.74 -3.54 8.60
N MET A 25 -26.55 -3.07 8.96
CA MET A 25 -25.30 -3.87 9.03
C MET A 25 -24.62 -3.70 10.39
N TYR A 26 -25.31 -4.02 11.49
CA TYR A 26 -24.65 -4.10 12.80
C TYR A 26 -23.76 -5.35 12.86
N ALA A 27 -22.57 -5.22 12.29
CA ALA A 27 -21.46 -6.14 12.44
C ALA A 27 -20.40 -5.39 13.28
N PRO A 28 -20.40 -5.56 14.61
CA PRO A 28 -19.59 -4.75 15.53
C PRO A 28 -18.08 -4.86 15.26
N ASP A 29 -17.66 -5.91 14.57
CA ASP A 29 -16.28 -6.24 14.18
C ASP A 29 -15.94 -5.87 12.72
N LEU A 30 -16.89 -5.41 11.90
CA LEU A 30 -16.68 -5.19 10.47
C LEU A 30 -15.53 -4.21 10.21
N PHE A 31 -15.53 -3.07 10.90
CA PHE A 31 -14.46 -2.06 10.75
C PHE A 31 -13.09 -2.59 11.15
N GLN A 32 -13.03 -3.49 12.12
CA GLN A 32 -11.77 -4.10 12.58
C GLN A 32 -11.26 -5.14 11.58
N ARG A 33 -12.14 -5.68 10.73
CA ARG A 33 -11.85 -6.70 9.70
C ARG A 33 -11.54 -6.11 8.34
N LEU A 34 -11.81 -4.83 8.13
CA LEU A 34 -11.44 -4.13 6.90
C LEU A 34 -9.91 -3.98 6.83
N ASN A 35 -9.32 -4.39 5.71
CA ASN A 35 -7.87 -4.31 5.44
C ASN A 35 -6.96 -5.04 6.44
N THR A 36 -7.45 -6.09 7.12
CA THR A 36 -6.65 -6.84 8.09
C THR A 36 -5.70 -7.86 7.44
N ASP A 37 -6.00 -8.31 6.22
CA ASP A 37 -5.17 -9.30 5.53
C ASP A 37 -3.97 -8.62 4.86
N VAL A 38 -2.80 -8.77 5.49
CA VAL A 38 -1.51 -8.24 5.02
C VAL A 38 -0.93 -9.00 3.83
N HIS A 39 -1.49 -10.16 3.48
CA HIS A 39 -0.97 -11.02 2.42
C HIS A 39 -1.65 -10.82 1.06
N ILE A 40 -2.57 -9.86 0.98
CA ILE A 40 -3.26 -9.50 -0.25
C ILE A 40 -3.05 -8.02 -0.59
N ILE A 41 -2.90 -7.74 -1.87
CA ILE A 41 -2.92 -6.37 -2.40
C ILE A 41 -4.02 -6.27 -3.43
N ASN A 42 -4.92 -5.30 -3.22
CA ASN A 42 -5.99 -5.00 -4.15
C ASN A 42 -5.45 -4.11 -5.28
N VAL A 43 -5.27 -4.69 -6.47
CA VAL A 43 -4.71 -4.04 -7.67
C VAL A 43 -5.82 -3.85 -8.72
N ARG A 44 -5.62 -3.00 -9.74
CA ARG A 44 -6.69 -2.65 -10.69
C ARG A 44 -7.31 -3.85 -11.42
N ASN A 45 -6.53 -4.90 -11.63
CA ASN A 45 -6.94 -6.10 -12.35
C ASN A 45 -7.25 -7.31 -11.46
N GLY A 46 -7.30 -7.16 -10.13
CA GLY A 46 -7.64 -8.26 -9.22
C GLY A 46 -7.09 -8.13 -7.80
N ILE A 47 -7.10 -9.25 -7.09
CA ILE A 47 -6.48 -9.38 -5.77
C ILE A 47 -5.19 -10.18 -5.93
N TRP A 48 -4.07 -9.50 -5.73
CA TRP A 48 -2.76 -10.13 -5.79
C TRP A 48 -2.43 -10.78 -4.45
N GLN A 49 -2.23 -12.10 -4.48
CA GLN A 49 -1.85 -12.91 -3.33
C GLN A 49 -0.33 -12.95 -3.18
N LEU A 50 0.21 -12.31 -2.14
CA LEU A 50 1.66 -12.17 -1.95
C LEU A 50 2.37 -13.50 -1.66
N LYS A 51 1.69 -14.45 -1.02
CA LYS A 51 2.27 -15.77 -0.69
C LYS A 51 2.43 -16.69 -1.90
N THR A 52 1.49 -16.61 -2.85
CA THR A 52 1.45 -17.52 -4.00
C THR A 52 1.87 -16.84 -5.30
N GLY A 53 1.89 -15.51 -5.35
CA GLY A 53 2.06 -14.73 -6.57
C GLY A 53 0.86 -14.78 -7.50
N ALA A 54 -0.25 -15.41 -7.10
CA ALA A 54 -1.43 -15.56 -7.93
C ALA A 54 -2.29 -14.29 -7.94
N LEU A 55 -3.00 -14.06 -9.04
CA LEU A 55 -4.00 -13.00 -9.16
C LEU A 55 -5.39 -13.64 -9.13
N ASP A 56 -6.20 -13.29 -8.13
CA ASP A 56 -7.62 -13.70 -8.04
C ASP A 56 -8.53 -12.55 -8.47
N VAL A 57 -9.79 -12.88 -8.77
CA VAL A 57 -10.84 -11.92 -9.11
C VAL A 57 -11.29 -11.17 -7.85
N HIS A 58 -11.65 -9.89 -8.01
CA HIS A 58 -12.21 -9.09 -6.92
C HIS A 58 -13.46 -9.72 -6.31
N ARG A 59 -13.47 -9.76 -4.98
CA ARG A 59 -14.52 -10.39 -4.18
C ARG A 59 -14.68 -9.60 -2.87
N PRO A 60 -15.92 -9.24 -2.46
CA PRO A 60 -16.15 -8.51 -1.21
C PRO A 60 -15.61 -9.20 0.04
N GLN A 61 -15.43 -10.52 -0.02
CA GLN A 61 -14.90 -11.35 1.07
C GLN A 61 -13.47 -10.96 1.49
N TYR A 62 -12.70 -10.30 0.62
CA TYR A 62 -11.36 -9.81 0.95
C TYR A 62 -11.35 -8.57 1.83
N LEU A 63 -12.48 -7.87 1.96
CA LEU A 63 -12.64 -6.72 2.87
C LEU A 63 -11.61 -5.58 2.65
N CYS A 64 -11.11 -5.42 1.43
CA CYS A 64 -10.20 -4.33 1.05
C CYS A 64 -10.99 -3.04 0.79
N THR A 65 -10.67 -1.94 1.47
CA THR A 65 -11.22 -0.61 1.18
C THR A 65 -10.31 0.21 0.29
N PHE A 66 -9.02 -0.13 0.24
CA PHE A 66 -8.04 0.50 -0.64
C PHE A 66 -7.81 -0.34 -1.89
N MET A 67 -7.57 0.31 -3.02
CA MET A 67 -7.21 -0.30 -4.28
C MET A 67 -6.11 0.51 -4.94
N THR A 68 -5.07 -0.13 -5.43
CA THR A 68 -3.99 0.50 -6.16
C THR A 68 -4.35 0.62 -7.64
N ASP A 69 -4.08 1.77 -8.25
CA ASP A 69 -4.34 2.04 -9.68
C ASP A 69 -3.24 1.47 -10.61
N VAL A 70 -2.78 0.25 -10.32
CA VAL A 70 -1.76 -0.44 -11.10
C VAL A 70 -2.25 -1.84 -11.45
N ASP A 71 -1.91 -2.32 -12.64
CA ASP A 71 -2.15 -3.71 -13.02
C ASP A 71 -1.00 -4.58 -12.55
N TYR A 72 -1.30 -5.70 -11.90
CA TYR A 72 -0.32 -6.75 -11.68
C TYR A 72 -0.08 -7.54 -12.97
N ARG A 73 1.17 -7.58 -13.44
CA ARG A 73 1.57 -8.20 -14.72
C ARG A 73 2.41 -9.47 -14.56
N GLY A 74 2.50 -10.02 -13.34
CA GLY A 74 3.32 -11.17 -13.01
C GLY A 74 4.67 -10.79 -12.39
N LEU A 75 5.30 -11.73 -11.68
CA LEU A 75 6.59 -11.54 -11.00
C LEU A 75 7.73 -11.26 -11.97
N ASP A 76 7.68 -11.89 -13.15
CA ASP A 76 8.74 -11.78 -14.16
C ASP A 76 8.57 -10.55 -15.07
N PHE A 77 7.52 -9.74 -14.87
CA PHE A 77 7.31 -8.56 -15.69
C PHE A 77 8.38 -7.51 -15.38
N PRO A 78 9.21 -7.11 -16.35
CA PRO A 78 10.29 -6.16 -16.10
C PRO A 78 9.71 -4.79 -15.76
N SER A 79 10.05 -4.28 -14.59
CA SER A 79 9.77 -2.90 -14.18
C SER A 79 11.10 -2.13 -14.12
N PRO A 80 11.59 -1.61 -15.27
CA PRO A 80 12.91 -0.98 -15.34
C PRO A 80 12.96 0.37 -14.64
N VAL A 81 11.86 1.13 -14.65
CA VAL A 81 11.83 2.52 -14.13
C VAL A 81 12.19 2.60 -12.63
N PRO A 82 11.60 1.78 -11.73
CA PRO A 82 12.03 1.76 -10.33
C PRO A 82 13.47 1.27 -10.14
N MET A 83 13.92 0.31 -10.95
CA MET A 83 15.27 -0.26 -10.82
C MET A 83 16.37 0.69 -11.29
N GLU A 84 16.12 1.46 -12.35
CA GLU A 84 17.04 2.51 -12.81
C GLU A 84 17.17 3.62 -11.77
N PHE A 85 16.05 4.06 -11.18
CA PHE A 85 16.08 5.02 -10.07
C PHE A 85 16.87 4.50 -8.86
N LEU A 86 16.65 3.25 -8.45
CA LEU A 86 17.40 2.64 -7.35
C LEU A 86 18.90 2.53 -7.66
N ARG A 87 19.26 2.21 -8.91
CA ARG A 87 20.66 2.19 -9.34
C ARG A 87 21.30 3.57 -9.33
N ASP A 88 20.55 4.60 -9.66
CA ASP A 88 21.02 5.99 -9.65
C ASP A 88 21.36 6.43 -8.21
N ILE A 89 20.39 6.31 -7.28
CA ILE A 89 20.57 6.78 -5.89
C ILE A 89 21.52 5.92 -5.06
N PHE A 90 21.68 4.63 -5.40
CA PHE A 90 22.58 3.71 -4.69
C PHE A 90 23.89 3.43 -5.44
N ASN A 91 24.24 4.26 -6.43
CA ASN A 91 25.48 4.15 -7.22
C ASN A 91 25.71 2.72 -7.77
N SER A 92 24.65 2.10 -8.29
CA SER A 92 24.62 0.73 -8.81
C SER A 92 25.09 -0.36 -7.83
N ASN A 93 25.07 -0.09 -6.52
CA ASN A 93 25.39 -1.08 -5.50
C ASN A 93 24.24 -2.08 -5.34
N GLU A 94 24.29 -3.16 -6.13
CA GLU A 94 23.28 -4.22 -6.16
C GLU A 94 23.05 -4.90 -4.80
N VAL A 95 24.03 -4.92 -3.89
CA VAL A 95 23.86 -5.46 -2.53
C VAL A 95 22.98 -4.53 -1.70
N LEU A 96 23.24 -3.23 -1.75
CA LEU A 96 22.48 -2.21 -1.04
C LEU A 96 21.06 -2.07 -1.61
N ILE A 97 20.91 -2.10 -2.93
CA ILE A 97 19.60 -2.07 -3.62
C ILE A 97 18.74 -3.25 -3.16
N ARG A 98 19.29 -4.47 -3.14
CA ARG A 98 18.58 -5.66 -2.64
C ARG A 98 18.17 -5.55 -1.18
N TRP A 99 19.01 -4.94 -0.35
CA TRP A 99 18.69 -4.72 1.05
C TRP A 99 17.55 -3.70 1.22
N MET A 100 17.59 -2.59 0.49
CA MET A 100 16.54 -1.57 0.49
C MET A 100 15.20 -2.10 -0.04
N LEU A 101 15.21 -2.93 -1.08
CA LEU A 101 14.00 -3.60 -1.57
C LEU A 101 13.34 -4.48 -0.50
N ARG A 102 14.13 -5.13 0.38
CA ARG A 102 13.57 -5.86 1.52
C ARG A 102 12.93 -4.92 2.54
N VAL A 103 13.59 -3.80 2.84
CA VAL A 103 13.03 -2.76 3.74
C VAL A 103 11.69 -2.25 3.20
N PHE A 104 11.60 -1.94 1.90
CA PHE A 104 10.34 -1.55 1.27
C PHE A 104 9.29 -2.66 1.30
N ALA A 105 9.69 -3.92 1.11
CA ALA A 105 8.77 -5.05 1.24
C ALA A 105 8.20 -5.16 2.66
N TYR A 106 9.00 -4.96 3.71
CA TYR A 106 8.50 -4.90 5.08
C TYR A 106 7.53 -3.73 5.31
N ALA A 107 7.86 -2.55 4.77
CA ALA A 107 6.99 -1.37 4.88
C ALA A 107 5.64 -1.56 4.18
N ILE A 108 5.60 -2.22 3.01
CA ILE A 108 4.36 -2.49 2.26
C ILE A 108 3.50 -3.54 2.96
N ASN A 109 4.11 -4.58 3.53
CA ASN A 109 3.37 -5.63 4.23
C ASN A 109 2.77 -5.15 5.56
N GLY A 110 3.28 -4.05 6.15
CA GLY A 110 2.79 -3.55 7.44
C GLY A 110 2.96 -4.55 8.60
N LEU A 111 3.72 -5.63 8.39
CA LEU A 111 4.03 -6.62 9.40
C LEU A 111 5.02 -6.00 10.39
N THR A 112 4.53 -5.62 11.57
CA THR A 112 5.36 -5.19 12.70
C THR A 112 5.95 -6.38 13.48
N CYS A 113 6.11 -7.53 12.82
CA CYS A 113 6.64 -8.74 13.45
C CYS A 113 8.14 -8.63 13.78
N GLU A 114 8.87 -7.77 13.06
CA GLU A 114 10.27 -7.49 13.33
C GLU A 114 10.47 -6.03 13.76
N GLU A 115 11.10 -5.82 14.93
CA GLU A 115 11.53 -4.51 15.45
C GLU A 115 12.75 -3.99 14.65
N ILE A 116 12.56 -3.67 13.36
CA ILE A 116 13.64 -3.17 12.50
C ILE A 116 13.61 -1.64 12.50
N ILE A 117 14.64 -1.03 13.07
CA ILE A 117 14.92 0.41 12.92
C ILE A 117 15.94 0.58 11.79
N VAL A 118 15.55 1.28 10.72
CA VAL A 118 16.41 1.57 9.58
C VAL A 118 16.88 3.01 9.64
N PHE A 119 18.20 3.22 9.81
CA PHE A 119 18.81 4.55 9.72
C PHE A 119 19.32 4.80 8.30
N LEU A 120 18.62 5.64 7.55
CA LEU A 120 19.07 6.11 6.23
C LEU A 120 19.89 7.39 6.42
N VAL A 121 21.22 7.24 6.49
CA VAL A 121 22.14 8.38 6.64
C VAL A 121 22.77 8.68 5.28
N GLY A 122 22.23 9.68 4.58
CA GLY A 122 22.80 10.21 3.34
C GLY A 122 23.67 11.43 3.63
N GLY A 123 24.90 11.46 3.11
CA GLY A 123 25.75 12.64 3.15
C GLY A 123 25.29 13.68 2.14
N GLY A 124 24.22 14.42 2.48
CA GLY A 124 23.80 15.67 1.84
C GLY A 124 23.77 15.69 0.31
N GLY A 125 22.59 15.44 -0.28
CA GLY A 125 22.33 15.69 -1.69
C GLY A 125 21.18 14.84 -2.20
N GLU A 126 20.00 15.44 -2.23
CA GLU A 126 18.78 14.95 -2.91
C GLU A 126 18.13 13.69 -2.28
N THR A 127 17.23 13.98 -1.32
CA THR A 127 16.30 13.08 -0.62
C THR A 127 16.87 12.12 0.43
N ALA A 128 17.35 12.71 1.53
CA ALA A 128 17.15 12.14 2.86
C ALA A 128 16.29 13.14 3.66
N THR A 129 15.05 12.79 3.97
CA THR A 129 14.30 13.49 5.02
C THR A 129 13.62 12.44 5.89
N CYS A 130 14.36 12.05 6.92
CA CYS A 130 13.81 11.38 8.09
C CYS A 130 13.27 12.45 9.03
N LEU A 131 11.95 12.45 9.25
CA LEU A 131 11.31 12.73 10.53
C LEU A 131 10.08 11.83 10.65
#